data_AF-X1VXX8-F1
#
_entry.id   AF-X1VXX8-F1
#
_cell.length_a   1.000
_cell.length_b   1.000
_cell.length_c   1.000
_cell.angle_alpha   90.00
_cell.angle_beta   90.00
_cell.angle_gamma   90.00
#
_symmetry.space_group_name_H-M   'P 1'
#
loop_
_entity.id
_entity.type
_entity.pdbx_description
1 polymer ?
#
loop_
_entity_poly.entity_id
_entity_poly.type
_entity_poly.pdbx_seq_one_letter_code
_entity_poly.pdbx_strand_id
1 'polypeptide(L)'
;STCRDLDKYRDAAYQAIEGMDDCHCVRMEAFGARALPPDEFCREMAANADVFVGIVGHCYGSCPRGSDKSFTEGEYDAATGAEIPCLMFLAPEDFPIPASLRESDEQREKQQGFRDRVCGEKIVQEFSSPA
;
A
#
# COMPACT_ATOMS: atom_id res chain seq x y z
N SER A 1 8.54 -0.08 5.31
CA SER A 1 7.16 0.36 5.06
C SER A 1 7.26 1.65 4.27
N THR A 2 6.49 1.76 3.19
CA THR A 2 6.30 2.92 2.28
C THR A 2 5.68 4.14 2.99
N CYS A 3 5.77 4.17 4.32
CA CYS A 3 5.26 5.19 5.20
C CYS A 3 5.89 6.55 4.89
N ARG A 4 7.22 6.60 4.72
CA ARG A 4 7.93 7.89 4.79
C ARG A 4 7.75 8.81 3.58
N ASP A 5 7.41 8.29 2.40
CA ASP A 5 7.25 9.07 1.17
C ASP A 5 5.79 9.47 0.88
N LEU A 6 4.81 8.74 1.43
CA LEU A 6 3.40 8.88 1.06
C LEU A 6 2.46 9.27 2.19
N ASP A 7 2.97 9.62 3.38
CA ASP A 7 2.14 9.94 4.56
C ASP A 7 1.00 10.91 4.24
N LYS A 8 1.28 12.01 3.53
CA LYS A 8 0.27 13.01 3.15
C LYS A 8 -0.82 12.46 2.22
N TYR A 9 -0.46 11.57 1.30
CA TYR A 9 -1.39 10.96 0.35
C TYR A 9 -2.29 9.94 1.05
N ARG A 10 -1.71 9.16 1.97
CA ARG A 10 -2.44 8.20 2.80
C ARG A 10 -3.39 8.90 3.78
N ASP A 11 -2.97 10.01 4.36
CA ASP A 11 -3.83 10.82 5.23
C ASP A 11 -4.98 11.44 4.45
N ALA A 12 -4.75 11.94 3.25
CA ALA A 12 -5.83 12.47 2.41
C ALA A 12 -6.83 11.39 2.00
N ALA A 13 -6.36 10.20 1.59
CA ALA A 13 -7.22 9.07 1.29
C ALA A 13 -8.02 8.63 2.52
N TYR A 14 -7.38 8.56 3.69
CA TYR A 14 -8.05 8.26 4.95
C TYR A 14 -9.17 9.27 5.25
N GLN A 15 -8.89 10.57 5.18
CA GLN A 15 -9.91 11.61 5.42
C GLN A 15 -11.05 11.56 4.40
N ALA A 16 -10.75 11.27 3.13
CA ALA A 16 -11.76 11.13 2.09
C ALA A 16 -12.69 9.93 2.37
N ILE A 17 -12.13 8.79 2.76
CA ILE A 17 -12.91 7.57 3.06
C ILE A 17 -13.73 7.76 4.34
N GLU A 18 -13.14 8.28 5.41
CA GLU A 18 -13.86 8.55 6.69
C GLU A 18 -14.90 9.66 6.56
N GLY A 19 -14.79 10.53 5.55
CA GLY A 19 -15.80 11.53 5.25
C GLY A 19 -17.05 10.98 4.55
N MET A 20 -17.07 9.69 4.19
CA MET A 20 -18.22 9.01 3.60
C MET A 20 -19.06 8.35 4.70
N ASP A 21 -20.37 8.57 4.68
CA ASP A 21 -21.27 8.12 5.76
C ASP A 21 -21.26 6.60 6.00
N ASP A 22 -21.04 5.80 4.93
CA ASP A 22 -21.14 4.34 4.95
C ASP A 22 -19.78 3.63 4.81
N CYS A 23 -18.65 4.33 5.01
CA CYS A 23 -17.32 3.74 4.88
C CYS A 23 -16.50 3.93 6.15
N HIS A 24 -15.61 2.97 6.41
CA HIS A 24 -14.61 3.06 7.46
C HIS A 24 -13.25 2.63 6.92
N CYS A 25 -12.23 3.46 7.13
CA CYS A 25 -10.89 3.22 6.66
C CYS A 25 -10.08 2.45 7.71
N VAL A 26 -9.73 1.22 7.37
CA VAL A 26 -8.80 0.40 8.15
C VAL A 26 -7.37 0.70 7.72
N ARG A 27 -6.54 1.22 8.63
CA ARG A 27 -5.11 1.49 8.39
C ARG A 27 -4.26 1.18 9.60
N MET A 28 -3.01 0.79 9.36
CA MET A 28 -2.07 0.39 10.42
C MET A 28 -1.89 1.45 11.52
N GLU A 29 -1.93 2.74 11.17
CA GLU A 29 -1.74 3.85 12.12
C GLU A 29 -2.87 3.94 13.16
N ALA A 30 -4.04 3.38 12.87
CA ALA A 30 -5.18 3.35 13.78
C ALA A 30 -5.22 2.08 14.64
N PHE A 31 -4.29 1.14 14.45
CA PHE A 31 -4.32 -0.11 15.19
C PHE A 31 -3.88 0.07 16.64
N GLY A 32 -4.70 -0.43 17.57
CA GLY A 32 -4.30 -0.61 18.97
C GLY A 32 -3.40 -1.84 19.16
N ALA A 33 -3.01 -2.12 20.39
CA ALA A 33 -2.26 -3.34 20.71
C ALA A 33 -3.03 -4.60 20.30
N ARG A 34 -2.33 -5.57 19.69
CA ARG A 34 -2.84 -6.87 19.24
C ARG A 34 -1.86 -7.97 19.63
N ALA A 35 -2.38 -9.18 19.80
CA ALA A 35 -1.57 -10.37 20.08
C ALA A 35 -0.99 -11.02 18.81
N LEU A 36 -1.57 -10.71 17.65
CA LEU A 36 -1.15 -11.23 16.35
C LEU A 36 0.10 -10.50 15.83
N PRO A 37 0.98 -11.18 15.07
CA PRO A 37 2.05 -10.53 14.32
C PRO A 37 1.49 -9.47 13.35
N PRO A 38 2.20 -8.33 13.14
CA PRO A 38 1.71 -7.27 12.27
C PRO A 38 1.41 -7.73 10.83
N ASP A 39 2.26 -8.58 10.26
CA ASP A 39 2.09 -9.11 8.89
C ASP A 39 0.82 -9.93 8.73
N GLU A 40 0.59 -10.85 9.67
CA GLU A 40 -0.59 -11.71 9.70
C GLU A 40 -1.86 -10.87 9.83
N PHE A 41 -1.88 -9.95 10.78
CA PHE A 41 -3.03 -9.08 11.00
C PHE A 41 -3.35 -8.19 9.80
N CYS A 42 -2.34 -7.59 9.15
CA CYS A 42 -2.60 -6.70 8.01
C CYS A 42 -3.13 -7.47 6.79
N ARG A 43 -2.62 -8.68 6.54
CA ARG A 43 -3.14 -9.56 5.48
C ARG A 43 -4.57 -10.01 5.75
N GLU A 44 -4.88 -10.37 7.00
CA GLU A 44 -6.25 -10.70 7.41
C GLU A 44 -7.21 -9.53 7.17
N MET A 45 -6.82 -8.31 7.56
CA MET A 45 -7.64 -7.13 7.31
C MET A 45 -7.82 -6.84 5.81
N ALA A 46 -6.77 -6.99 5.01
CA ALA A 46 -6.84 -6.78 3.56
C ALA A 46 -7.75 -7.82 2.86
N ALA A 47 -7.69 -9.09 3.29
CA ALA A 47 -8.50 -10.17 2.71
C ALA A 47 -9.98 -10.13 3.14
N ASN A 48 -10.32 -9.43 4.22
CA ASN A 48 -11.68 -9.30 4.73
C ASN A 48 -12.30 -7.91 4.49
N ALA A 49 -11.61 -7.02 3.78
CA ALA A 49 -12.14 -5.70 3.44
C ALA A 49 -13.20 -5.80 2.34
N ASP A 50 -14.15 -4.85 2.29
CA ASP A 50 -15.09 -4.74 1.18
C ASP A 50 -14.42 -4.21 -0.11
N VAL A 51 -13.43 -3.33 0.06
CA VAL A 51 -12.60 -2.76 -1.00
C VAL A 51 -11.19 -2.54 -0.45
N PHE A 52 -10.18 -2.94 -1.21
CA PHE A 52 -8.78 -2.65 -0.93
C PHE A 52 -8.34 -1.41 -1.73
N VAL A 53 -7.80 -0.40 -1.04
CA VAL A 53 -7.25 0.81 -1.67
C VAL A 53 -5.73 0.80 -1.55
N GLY A 54 -5.03 0.57 -2.65
CA GLY A 54 -3.58 0.57 -2.70
C GLY A 54 -3.03 1.93 -3.15
N ILE A 55 -2.16 2.53 -2.35
CA ILE A 55 -1.40 3.74 -2.72
C ILE A 55 0.07 3.36 -2.81
N VAL A 56 0.60 3.31 -4.03
CA VAL A 56 1.90 2.70 -4.35
C VAL A 56 2.88 3.75 -4.87
N GLY A 57 3.93 4.00 -4.08
CA GLY A 57 5.02 4.90 -4.42
C GLY A 57 6.15 4.22 -5.16
N HIS A 58 7.37 4.71 -4.94
CA HIS A 58 8.60 4.20 -5.54
C HIS A 58 9.54 3.51 -4.53
N CYS A 59 9.19 3.54 -3.24
CA CYS A 59 9.87 2.74 -2.23
C CYS A 59 9.14 1.39 -2.06
N TYR A 60 9.89 0.29 -2.12
CA TYR A 60 9.41 -1.06 -1.81
C TYR A 60 9.05 -1.21 -0.33
N GLY A 61 9.83 -0.57 0.54
CA GLY A 61 9.65 -0.64 1.96
C GLY A 61 10.25 -1.91 2.58
N SER A 62 9.58 -2.41 3.62
CA SER A 62 10.12 -3.46 4.49
C SER A 62 9.42 -4.77 4.22
N CYS A 63 10.15 -5.87 4.30
CA CYS A 63 9.60 -7.21 4.24
C CYS A 63 9.38 -7.77 5.65
N PRO A 64 8.28 -8.50 5.90
CA PRO A 64 8.11 -9.31 7.10
C PRO A 64 9.25 -10.31 7.26
N ARG A 65 9.52 -10.72 8.50
CA ARG A 65 10.56 -11.72 8.76
C ARG A 65 10.23 -13.04 8.06
N GLY A 66 11.12 -13.49 7.19
CA GLY A 66 10.96 -14.75 6.45
C GLY A 66 10.10 -14.65 5.19
N SER A 67 9.74 -13.44 4.76
CA SER A 67 9.09 -13.18 3.47
C SER A 67 10.02 -12.40 2.54
N ASP A 68 9.98 -12.75 1.25
CA ASP A 68 10.67 -11.98 0.21
C ASP A 68 9.85 -10.78 -0.27
N LYS A 69 8.57 -10.70 0.11
CA LYS A 69 7.62 -9.66 -0.31
C LYS A 69 7.51 -8.55 0.73
N SER A 70 7.28 -7.32 0.27
CA SER A 70 6.97 -6.21 1.17
C SER A 70 5.61 -6.40 1.86
N PHE A 71 5.37 -5.69 2.97
CA PHE A 71 4.04 -5.68 3.61
C PHE A 71 2.95 -5.30 2.61
N THR A 72 3.14 -4.20 1.88
CA THR A 72 2.17 -3.69 0.89
C THR A 72 1.89 -4.70 -0.23
N GLU A 73 2.93 -5.37 -0.73
CA GLU A 73 2.75 -6.40 -1.75
C GLU A 73 2.01 -7.63 -1.19
N GLY A 74 2.33 -8.04 0.04
CA GLY A 74 1.63 -9.12 0.72
C GLY A 74 0.16 -8.81 1.02
N GLU A 75 -0.17 -7.57 1.38
CA GLU A 75 -1.55 -7.09 1.57
C GLU A 75 -2.33 -7.11 0.26
N TYR A 76 -1.73 -6.61 -0.84
CA TYR A 76 -2.34 -6.67 -2.17
C TYR A 76 -2.59 -8.11 -2.63
N ASP A 77 -1.63 -9.00 -2.41
CA ASP A 77 -1.78 -10.42 -2.76
C ASP A 77 -2.89 -11.09 -1.93
N ALA A 78 -3.01 -10.76 -0.64
CA ALA A 78 -4.05 -11.27 0.22
C ALA A 78 -5.45 -10.79 -0.22
N ALA A 79 -5.60 -9.49 -0.51
CA ALA A 79 -6.85 -8.93 -1.03
C ALA A 79 -7.23 -9.53 -2.39
N THR A 80 -6.29 -9.61 -3.32
CA THR A 80 -6.53 -10.18 -4.66
C THR A 80 -6.87 -11.67 -4.58
N GLY A 81 -6.17 -12.44 -3.74
CA GLY A 81 -6.42 -13.86 -3.53
C GLY A 81 -7.78 -14.15 -2.87
N ALA A 82 -8.31 -13.20 -2.10
CA ALA A 82 -9.67 -13.24 -1.54
C ALA A 82 -10.73 -12.61 -2.47
N GLU A 83 -10.36 -12.27 -3.71
CA GLU A 83 -11.24 -11.65 -4.72
C GLU A 83 -11.81 -10.28 -4.29
N ILE A 84 -11.14 -9.58 -3.38
CA ILE A 84 -11.54 -8.25 -2.94
C ILE A 84 -11.29 -7.24 -4.08
N PRO A 85 -12.25 -6.36 -4.41
CA PRO A 85 -12.03 -5.26 -5.34
C PRO A 85 -10.85 -4.38 -4.92
N CYS A 86 -9.83 -4.30 -5.78
CA CYS A 86 -8.62 -3.52 -5.51
C CYS A 86 -8.59 -2.25 -6.37
N LEU A 87 -8.66 -1.08 -5.72
CA LEU A 87 -8.49 0.23 -6.34
C LEU A 87 -7.04 0.67 -6.16
N MET A 88 -6.29 0.76 -7.25
CA MET A 88 -4.84 0.94 -7.21
C MET A 88 -4.43 2.31 -7.75
N PHE A 89 -3.76 3.07 -6.89
CA PHE A 89 -3.27 4.41 -7.16
C PHE A 89 -1.74 4.42 -7.12
N LEU A 90 -1.10 4.85 -8.20
CA LEU A 90 0.36 4.80 -8.34
C LEU A 90 0.95 6.21 -8.43
N ALA A 91 2.10 6.41 -7.78
CA ALA A 91 2.90 7.61 -8.00
C ALA A 91 3.45 7.61 -9.43
N PRO A 92 3.42 8.72 -10.18
CA PRO A 92 4.00 8.83 -11.52
C PRO A 92 5.53 8.67 -11.49
N GLU A 93 6.14 8.41 -12.64
CA GLU A 93 7.60 8.20 -12.76
C GLU A 93 8.45 9.37 -12.26
N ASP A 94 7.96 10.60 -12.40
CA ASP A 94 8.65 11.82 -11.96
C ASP A 94 8.35 12.22 -10.51
N PHE A 95 7.67 11.36 -9.75
CA PHE A 95 7.29 11.64 -8.38
C PHE A 95 8.52 11.91 -7.49
N PRO A 96 8.55 13.02 -6.74
CA PRO A 96 9.73 13.42 -5.99
C PRO A 96 9.93 12.56 -4.74
N ILE A 97 11.05 11.84 -4.69
CA ILE A 97 11.45 11.05 -3.53
C ILE A 97 12.62 11.74 -2.81
N PRO A 98 12.51 12.02 -1.50
CA PRO A 98 13.64 12.52 -0.72
C PRO A 98 14.84 11.57 -0.81
N ALA A 99 16.05 12.11 -1.02
CA ALA A 99 17.27 11.30 -1.12
C ALA A 99 17.53 10.42 0.12
N SER A 100 17.02 10.82 1.29
CA SER A 100 17.08 10.04 2.53
C SER A 100 16.25 8.76 2.52
N LEU A 101 15.34 8.61 1.56
CA LEU A 101 14.48 7.43 1.39
C LEU A 101 14.94 6.55 0.24
N ARG A 102 16.12 6.82 -0.34
CA ARG A 102 16.70 5.98 -1.38
C ARG A 102 16.96 4.57 -0.83
N GLU A 103 16.32 3.59 -1.44
CA GLU A 103 16.48 2.17 -1.13
C GLU A 103 17.58 1.52 -1.98
N SER A 104 17.95 0.27 -1.65
CA SER A 104 18.94 -0.48 -2.43
C SER A 104 18.44 -0.75 -3.86
N ASP A 105 19.37 -1.04 -4.78
CA ASP A 105 18.99 -1.37 -6.16
C ASP A 105 18.09 -2.61 -6.22
N GLU A 106 18.33 -3.61 -5.37
CA GLU A 106 17.47 -4.80 -5.24
C GLU A 106 16.03 -4.43 -4.83
N GLN A 107 15.86 -3.56 -3.83
CA GLN A 107 14.53 -3.11 -3.41
C GLN A 107 13.84 -2.32 -4.51
N ARG A 108 14.57 -1.47 -5.22
CA ARG A 108 14.04 -0.71 -6.37
C ARG A 108 13.59 -1.63 -7.49
N GLU A 109 14.34 -2.68 -7.80
CA GLU A 109 13.94 -3.69 -8.80
C GLU A 109 12.67 -4.43 -8.37
N LYS A 110 12.57 -4.83 -7.09
CA LYS A 110 11.35 -5.44 -6.54
C LYS A 110 10.15 -4.50 -6.61
N GLN A 111 10.32 -3.22 -6.28
CA GLN A 111 9.25 -2.24 -6.39
C GLN A 111 8.82 -2.02 -7.84
N GLN A 112 9.76 -1.96 -8.78
CA GLN A 112 9.40 -1.85 -10.19
C GLN A 112 8.59 -3.07 -10.65
N GLY A 113 9.05 -4.27 -10.30
CA GLY A 113 8.33 -5.51 -10.61
C GLY A 113 6.92 -5.55 -10.01
N PHE A 114 6.74 -5.06 -8.79
CA PHE A 114 5.42 -4.94 -8.18
C PHE A 114 4.53 -3.92 -8.90
N ARG A 115 5.06 -2.73 -9.22
CA ARG A 115 4.33 -1.69 -9.96
C ARG A 115 3.91 -2.18 -11.35
N ASP A 116 4.82 -2.81 -12.09
CA ASP A 116 4.56 -3.37 -13.42
C ASP A 116 3.48 -4.46 -13.35
N ARG A 117 3.53 -5.31 -12.32
CA ARG A 117 2.50 -6.34 -12.07
C ARG A 117 1.13 -5.72 -11.85
N VAL A 118 1.02 -4.72 -10.97
CA VAL A 118 -0.25 -4.05 -10.68
C VAL A 118 -0.81 -3.36 -11.93
N CYS A 119 0.04 -2.69 -12.72
CA CYS A 119 -0.36 -2.07 -14.00
C CYS A 119 -0.81 -3.09 -15.05
N GLY A 120 -0.24 -4.30 -15.06
CA GLY A 120 -0.64 -5.38 -15.97
C GLY A 120 -1.93 -6.07 -15.56
N GLU A 121 -2.23 -6.14 -14.26
CA GLU A 121 -3.39 -6.82 -13.71
C GLU A 121 -4.63 -5.92 -13.56
N LYS A 122 -4.45 -4.61 -13.36
CA LYS A 122 -5.52 -3.65 -13.02
C LYS A 122 -5.38 -2.36 -13.81
N ILE A 123 -6.52 -1.69 -14.02
CA ILE A 123 -6.50 -0.27 -14.43
C ILE A 123 -6.09 0.54 -13.22
N VAL A 124 -4.96 1.23 -13.32
CA VAL A 124 -4.42 2.09 -12.25
C VAL A 124 -4.73 3.55 -12.52
N GLN A 125 -4.80 4.35 -11.45
CA GLN A 125 -4.86 5.80 -11.55
C GLN A 125 -3.59 6.42 -10.97
N GLU A 126 -2.98 7.35 -11.69
CA GLU A 126 -1.84 8.10 -11.17
C GLU A 126 -2.29 9.27 -10.28
N PHE A 127 -1.48 9.61 -9.28
CA PHE A 127 -1.71 10.77 -8.42
C PHE A 127 -0.49 11.70 -8.39
N SER A 128 -0.73 13.00 -8.45
CA SER A 128 0.32 14.04 -8.35
C SER A 128 0.16 14.96 -7.14
N SER A 129 -1.05 14.98 -6.56
CA SER A 129 -1.41 15.81 -5.41
C SER A 129 -2.08 14.94 -4.34
N PRO A 130 -1.86 15.21 -3.04
CA PRO A 130 -2.63 14.59 -1.97
C PRO A 130 -4.05 15.15 -1.87
N ALA A 131 -4.33 16.34 -2.41
CA ALA A 131 -5.65 16.97 -2.45
C ALA A 131 -6.29 16.86 -3.84
#